data_AF-A0A7L2XBM0-F1
#
_entry.id   AF-A0A7L2XBM0-F1
#
_cell.length_a   1.000
_cell.length_b   1.000
_cell.length_c   1.000
_cell.angle_alpha   90.00
_cell.angle_beta   90.00
_cell.angle_gamma   90.00
#
_symmetry.space_group_name_H-M   'P 1'
#
loop_
_entity.id
_entity.type
_entity.pdbx_description
1 polymer ?
#
loop_
_entity_poly.entity_id
_entity_poly.type
_entity_poly.pdbx_seq_one_letter_code
_entity_poly.pdbx_strand_id
1 'polypeptide(L)'
;QIPLVIFKREKEVARRLEFSGLYITEQPPDDDVKGQWDRLVLNAQSFPSNYWDKFIKRKVLEKYGDIYGRERIAELLGMDLASLEIGAQGERRPQPDNSLLTWITSIDIRYQIWKFGVIFTDNSFLYLTWYMAMSLLGHYNNFFFASHLLDIAMGVKTLRTILSSVTHNGKQV
;
A
#
# COMPACT_ATOMS: atom_id res chain seq x y z
N GLN A 1 6.73 8.88 -8.65
CA GLN A 1 7.21 8.36 -7.35
C GLN A 1 6.16 7.50 -6.66
N ILE A 2 4.91 7.96 -6.53
CA ILE A 2 3.82 7.21 -5.87
C ILE A 2 3.63 5.77 -6.40
N PRO A 3 3.62 5.51 -7.74
CA PRO A 3 3.48 4.13 -8.24
C PRO A 3 4.59 3.20 -7.75
N LEU A 4 5.81 3.72 -7.56
CA LEU A 4 6.94 2.95 -7.06
C LEU A 4 6.82 2.63 -5.56
N VAL A 5 6.28 3.56 -4.76
CA VAL A 5 6.04 3.34 -3.32
C VAL A 5 5.02 2.21 -3.14
N ILE A 6 3.90 2.26 -3.88
CA ILE A 6 2.89 1.19 -3.87
C ILE A 6 3.48 -0.14 -4.34
N PHE A 7 4.25 -0.13 -5.43
CA PHE A 7 4.93 -1.34 -5.92
C PHE A 7 5.86 -1.96 -4.87
N LYS A 8 6.69 -1.15 -4.20
CA LYS A 8 7.59 -1.62 -3.14
C LYS A 8 6.81 -2.23 -1.99
N ARG A 9 5.70 -1.61 -1.58
CA ARG A 9 4.86 -2.10 -0.49
C ARG A 9 4.15 -3.41 -0.86
N GLU A 10 3.52 -3.49 -2.04
CA GLU A 10 2.88 -4.74 -2.49
C GLU A 10 3.90 -5.87 -2.61
N LYS A 11 5.10 -5.59 -3.13
CA LYS A 11 6.20 -6.56 -3.20
C LYS A 11 6.58 -7.10 -1.82
N GLU A 12 6.66 -6.23 -0.82
CA GLU A 12 6.99 -6.61 0.55
C GLU A 12 5.89 -7.48 1.16
N VAL A 13 4.62 -7.07 1.05
CA VAL A 13 3.47 -7.83 1.55
C VAL A 13 3.41 -9.22 0.90
N ALA A 14 3.54 -9.27 -0.43
CA ALA A 14 3.55 -10.53 -1.19
C ALA A 14 4.65 -11.48 -0.71
N ARG A 15 5.87 -10.97 -0.51
CA ARG A 15 7.00 -11.81 -0.06
C ARG A 15 6.84 -12.28 1.38
N ARG A 16 6.38 -11.42 2.29
CA ARG A 16 6.15 -11.81 3.69
C ARG A 16 5.05 -12.88 3.79
N LEU A 17 4.01 -12.76 2.97
CA LEU A 17 2.94 -13.75 2.89
C LEU A 17 3.44 -15.09 2.31
N GLU A 18 4.19 -15.06 1.21
CA GLU A 18 4.68 -16.27 0.52
C GLU A 18 5.78 -17.00 1.30
N PHE A 19 6.77 -16.28 1.82
CA PHE A 19 7.96 -16.89 2.43
C PHE A 19 7.87 -17.01 3.93
N SER A 20 7.44 -15.95 4.62
CA SER A 20 7.41 -15.90 6.09
C SER A 20 6.11 -16.45 6.68
N GLY A 21 5.05 -16.61 5.89
CA GLY A 21 3.74 -17.01 6.41
C GLY A 21 3.10 -15.97 7.33
N LEU A 22 3.58 -14.72 7.28
CA LEU A 22 3.00 -13.61 8.04
C LEU A 22 1.51 -13.48 7.66
N TYR A 23 0.65 -13.31 8.66
CA TYR A 23 -0.82 -13.35 8.60
C TYR A 23 -1.46 -14.74 8.52
N ILE A 24 -0.70 -15.81 8.28
CA ILE A 24 -1.19 -17.20 8.21
C ILE A 24 -0.78 -17.97 9.47
N THR A 25 0.53 -18.03 9.70
CA THR A 25 1.17 -18.75 10.82
C THR A 25 1.46 -17.83 11.98
N GLU A 26 1.83 -16.59 11.67
CA GLU A 26 2.22 -15.56 12.63
C GLU A 26 1.37 -14.31 12.46
N GLN A 27 1.15 -13.57 13.55
CA GLN A 27 0.52 -12.26 13.50
C GLN A 27 1.58 -11.16 13.52
N PRO A 28 1.35 -10.03 12.83
CA PRO A 28 2.22 -8.87 12.99
C PRO A 28 2.22 -8.46 14.48
N PRO A 29 3.38 -8.01 15.01
CA PRO A 29 3.46 -7.41 16.33
C PRO A 29 2.48 -6.26 16.51
N ASP A 30 2.00 -6.04 17.73
CA ASP A 30 0.99 -5.01 18.00
C ASP A 30 1.50 -3.57 17.77
N ASP A 31 2.82 -3.37 17.82
CA ASP A 31 3.51 -2.11 17.52
C ASP A 31 3.80 -1.91 16.02
N ASP A 32 3.66 -2.95 15.18
CA ASP A 32 3.81 -2.83 13.72
C ASP A 32 2.50 -2.35 13.07
N VAL A 33 2.20 -1.07 13.25
CA VAL A 33 1.03 -0.38 12.64
C VAL A 33 0.99 -0.60 11.12
N LYS A 34 2.15 -0.67 10.47
CA LYS A 34 2.27 -0.91 9.03
C LYS A 34 1.79 -2.31 8.68
N GLY A 35 2.26 -3.33 9.39
CA GLY A 35 1.80 -4.71 9.22
C GLY A 35 0.31 -4.88 9.53
N GLN A 36 -0.19 -4.22 10.58
CA GLN A 36 -1.62 -4.21 10.89
C GLN A 36 -2.46 -3.62 9.75
N TRP A 37 -2.01 -2.52 9.14
CA TRP A 37 -2.68 -1.89 8.01
C TRP A 37 -2.74 -2.81 6.77
N ASP A 38 -1.70 -3.61 6.52
CA ASP A 38 -1.66 -4.54 5.39
C ASP A 38 -2.73 -5.64 5.48
N ARG A 39 -3.27 -5.95 6.66
CA ARG A 39 -4.40 -6.90 6.78
C ARG A 39 -5.58 -6.51 5.91
N LEU A 40 -5.80 -5.22 5.69
CA LEU A 40 -6.88 -4.70 4.85
C LEU A 40 -6.72 -5.11 3.38
N VAL A 41 -5.49 -5.26 2.89
CA VAL A 41 -5.22 -5.54 1.46
C VAL A 41 -5.27 -7.03 1.13
N LEU A 42 -5.12 -7.92 2.12
CA LEU A 42 -5.06 -9.36 1.91
C LEU A 42 -6.34 -9.91 1.27
N ASN A 43 -7.49 -9.44 1.75
CA ASN A 43 -8.81 -9.84 1.25
C ASN A 43 -9.27 -9.04 0.02
N ALA A 44 -8.48 -8.07 -0.44
CA ALA A 44 -8.84 -7.22 -1.56
C ALA A 44 -8.69 -7.99 -2.88
N GLN A 45 -9.72 -8.00 -3.72
CA GLN A 45 -9.72 -8.73 -4.99
C GLN A 45 -8.65 -8.19 -5.95
N SER A 46 -8.39 -6.89 -5.88
CA SER A 46 -7.39 -6.21 -6.71
C SER A 46 -5.95 -6.49 -6.29
N PHE A 47 -5.70 -7.11 -5.14
CA PHE A 47 -4.34 -7.44 -4.72
C PHE A 47 -3.83 -8.70 -5.43
N PRO A 48 -2.63 -8.69 -6.05
CA PRO A 48 -1.67 -7.58 -6.15
C PRO A 48 -1.71 -6.88 -7.53
N SER A 49 -2.27 -5.67 -7.64
CA SER A 49 -2.51 -5.00 -8.94
C SER A 49 -1.29 -4.24 -9.48
N ASN A 50 -0.37 -3.79 -8.62
CA ASN A 50 0.82 -3.05 -9.03
C ASN A 50 2.09 -3.93 -9.06
N TYR A 51 2.16 -5.00 -8.29
CA TYR A 51 3.27 -5.96 -8.28
C TYR A 51 3.31 -6.80 -9.56
N TRP A 52 4.49 -7.29 -9.96
CA TRP A 52 4.65 -8.01 -11.24
C TRP A 52 4.07 -9.42 -11.21
N ASP A 53 4.23 -10.14 -10.10
CA ASP A 53 3.67 -11.48 -9.95
C ASP A 53 2.22 -11.34 -9.46
N LYS A 54 1.26 -11.88 -10.23
CA LYS A 54 -0.18 -11.82 -9.98
C LYS A 54 -0.73 -13.09 -9.32
N PHE A 55 0.11 -14.12 -9.18
CA PHE A 55 -0.32 -15.45 -8.78
C PHE A 55 0.04 -15.79 -7.33
N ILE A 56 0.42 -14.79 -6.53
CA ILE A 56 0.83 -14.90 -5.12
C ILE A 56 -0.26 -15.62 -4.34
N LYS A 57 -1.52 -15.20 -4.48
CA LYS A 57 -2.63 -15.80 -3.73
C LYS A 57 -2.76 -17.31 -3.99
N ARG A 58 -2.56 -17.74 -5.24
CA ARG A 58 -2.57 -19.17 -5.61
C ARG A 58 -1.37 -19.92 -5.02
N LYS A 59 -0.16 -19.35 -5.11
CA LYS A 59 1.05 -19.94 -4.52
C LYS A 59 0.94 -20.10 -3.00
N VAL A 60 0.37 -19.10 -2.34
CA VAL A 60 0.16 -19.11 -0.88
C VAL A 60 -0.88 -20.18 -0.50
N LEU A 61 -1.97 -20.30 -1.26
CA LEU A 61 -2.96 -21.36 -1.07
C LEU A 61 -2.36 -22.75 -1.29
N GLU A 62 -1.53 -22.93 -2.31
CA GLU A 62 -0.84 -24.19 -2.60
C GLU A 62 0.16 -24.57 -1.47
N LYS A 63 0.90 -23.59 -0.94
CA LYS A 63 1.91 -23.82 0.10
C LYS A 63 1.33 -24.05 1.50
N TYR A 64 0.31 -23.29 1.89
CA TYR A 64 -0.21 -23.29 3.26
C TYR A 64 -1.60 -23.92 3.40
N GLY A 65 -2.35 -24.07 2.30
CA GLY A 65 -3.72 -24.56 2.31
C GLY A 65 -3.84 -26.01 2.78
N ASP A 66 -2.87 -26.87 2.50
CA ASP A 66 -2.92 -28.28 2.90
C ASP A 66 -2.70 -28.46 4.42
N ILE A 67 -1.94 -27.57 5.06
CA ILE A 67 -1.62 -27.66 6.50
C ILE A 67 -2.68 -26.92 7.34
N TYR A 68 -3.12 -25.75 6.89
CA TYR A 68 -3.98 -24.84 7.67
C TYR A 68 -5.45 -24.79 7.21
N GLY A 69 -5.80 -25.58 6.19
CA GLY A 69 -7.13 -25.64 5.60
C GLY A 69 -7.29 -24.68 4.42
N ARG A 70 -7.59 -25.23 3.23
CA ARG A 70 -7.72 -24.45 1.99
C ARG A 70 -8.81 -23.40 2.05
N GLU A 71 -9.96 -23.72 2.64
CA GLU A 71 -11.08 -22.78 2.79
C GLU A 71 -10.70 -21.56 3.64
N ARG A 72 -10.04 -21.78 4.78
CA ARG A 72 -9.58 -20.72 5.67
C ARG A 72 -8.58 -19.79 4.98
N ILE A 73 -7.62 -20.35 4.23
CA ILE A 73 -6.63 -19.55 3.49
C ILE A 73 -7.30 -18.79 2.34
N ALA A 74 -8.24 -19.42 1.63
CA ALA A 74 -8.99 -18.75 0.56
C ALA A 74 -9.81 -17.58 1.09
N GLU A 75 -10.53 -17.76 2.20
CA GLU A 75 -11.30 -16.70 2.87
C GLU A 75 -10.39 -15.53 3.31
N LEU A 76 -9.26 -15.83 3.96
CA LEU A 76 -8.27 -14.84 4.38
C LEU A 76 -7.76 -13.99 3.20
N LEU A 77 -7.52 -14.64 2.06
CA LEU A 77 -7.02 -14.00 0.84
C LEU A 77 -8.15 -13.40 -0.03
N GLY A 78 -9.42 -13.49 0.39
CA GLY A 78 -10.57 -13.05 -0.38
C GLY A 78 -10.69 -13.75 -1.74
N MET A 79 -10.24 -15.02 -1.81
CA MET A 79 -10.37 -15.87 -2.98
C MET A 79 -11.69 -16.64 -2.90
N ASP A 80 -12.47 -16.62 -3.97
CA ASP A 80 -13.60 -17.54 -4.12
C ASP A 80 -13.10 -18.85 -4.74
N LEU A 81 -13.13 -19.93 -3.96
CA LEU A 81 -12.70 -21.27 -4.39
C LEU A 81 -13.48 -21.78 -5.60
N ALA A 82 -14.78 -21.47 -5.66
CA ALA A 82 -15.62 -21.84 -6.81
C ALA A 82 -15.15 -21.14 -8.09
N SER A 83 -14.82 -19.84 -8.00
CA SER A 83 -14.27 -19.08 -9.13
C SER A 83 -12.88 -19.56 -9.60
N LEU A 84 -12.08 -20.14 -8.71
CA LEU A 84 -10.76 -20.70 -9.05
C LEU A 84 -10.89 -22.02 -9.81
N GLU A 85 -11.85 -22.86 -9.43
CA GLU A 85 -12.12 -24.13 -10.07
C GLU A 85 -12.73 -23.93 -11.47
N ILE A 86 -13.66 -22.97 -11.61
CA ILE A 86 -14.22 -22.55 -12.92
C ILE A 86 -13.14 -21.90 -13.81
N GLY A 87 -12.26 -21.08 -13.22
CA GLY A 87 -11.13 -20.48 -13.94
C GLY A 87 -10.07 -21.49 -14.39
N ALA A 88 -9.88 -22.58 -13.65
CA ALA A 88 -9.04 -23.71 -14.05
C ALA A 88 -9.66 -24.51 -15.21
N GLN A 89 -10.99 -24.50 -15.33
CA GLN A 89 -11.72 -25.12 -16.44
C GLN A 89 -11.76 -24.28 -17.73
N GLY A 90 -11.16 -23.08 -17.75
CA GLY A 90 -10.93 -22.33 -18.98
C GLY A 90 -12.15 -21.62 -19.57
N GLU A 91 -13.23 -21.46 -18.80
CA GLU A 91 -14.40 -20.70 -19.27
C GLU A 91 -14.07 -19.20 -19.39
N ARG A 92 -14.29 -18.65 -20.60
CA ARG A 92 -14.11 -17.22 -20.89
C ARG A 92 -15.15 -16.43 -20.09
N ARG A 93 -14.70 -15.67 -19.10
CA ARG A 93 -15.55 -14.68 -18.41
C ARG A 93 -16.18 -13.75 -19.46
N PRO A 94 -17.50 -13.49 -19.40
CA PRO A 94 -18.16 -12.55 -20.29
C PRO A 94 -17.49 -11.16 -20.17
N GLN A 95 -17.28 -10.47 -21.29
CA GLN A 95 -16.74 -9.11 -21.27
C GLN A 95 -17.72 -8.22 -20.51
N PRO A 96 -17.30 -7.55 -19.42
CA PRO A 96 -18.18 -6.66 -18.69
C PRO A 96 -18.48 -5.43 -19.54
N ASP A 97 -19.74 -5.03 -19.54
CA ASP A 97 -20.29 -3.90 -20.27
C ASP A 97 -19.56 -2.62 -19.83
N ASN A 98 -18.97 -1.89 -20.79
CA ASN A 98 -18.17 -0.66 -20.59
C ASN A 98 -18.98 0.56 -20.12
N SER A 99 -20.06 0.37 -19.36
CA SER A 99 -20.81 1.47 -18.77
C SER A 99 -20.01 2.09 -17.61
N LEU A 100 -19.95 3.43 -17.56
CA LEU A 100 -19.22 4.13 -16.50
C LEU A 100 -19.77 3.83 -15.10
N LEU A 101 -21.06 3.50 -14.99
CA LEU A 101 -21.70 3.13 -13.74
C LEU A 101 -21.30 1.72 -13.26
N THR A 102 -21.17 0.75 -14.17
CA THR A 102 -20.61 -0.58 -13.85
C THR A 102 -19.11 -0.48 -13.51
N TRP A 103 -18.38 0.47 -14.12
CA TRP A 103 -17.00 0.75 -13.75
C TRP A 103 -16.85 1.33 -12.34
N ILE A 104 -17.64 2.33 -11.96
CA ILE A 104 -17.57 2.93 -10.60
C ILE A 104 -17.95 1.90 -9.52
N THR A 105 -18.96 1.05 -9.77
CA THR A 105 -19.40 0.02 -8.83
C THR A 105 -18.47 -1.18 -8.74
N SER A 106 -17.55 -1.37 -9.69
CA SER A 106 -16.52 -2.42 -9.68
C SER A 106 -15.21 -2.01 -9.01
N ILE A 107 -15.15 -0.81 -8.43
CA ILE A 107 -13.96 -0.34 -7.70
C ILE A 107 -13.83 -1.13 -6.39
N ASP A 108 -12.66 -1.74 -6.20
CA ASP A 108 -12.29 -2.38 -4.93
C ASP A 108 -11.97 -1.31 -3.87
N ILE A 109 -13.00 -0.91 -3.12
CA ILE A 109 -12.92 0.13 -2.09
C ILE A 109 -11.87 -0.23 -1.03
N ARG A 110 -11.75 -1.50 -0.63
CA ARG A 110 -10.77 -1.93 0.37
C ARG A 110 -9.34 -1.68 -0.11
N TYR A 111 -9.08 -2.05 -1.37
CA TYR A 111 -7.79 -1.77 -2.00
C TYR A 111 -7.51 -0.26 -2.07
N GLN A 112 -8.50 0.56 -2.42
CA GLN A 112 -8.32 2.02 -2.48
C GLN A 112 -8.03 2.61 -1.10
N ILE A 113 -8.76 2.22 -0.05
CA ILE A 113 -8.50 2.68 1.32
C ILE A 113 -7.07 2.32 1.74
N TRP A 114 -6.66 1.07 1.53
CA TRP A 114 -5.30 0.64 1.85
C TRP A 114 -4.26 1.48 1.09
N LYS A 115 -4.46 1.68 -0.22
CA LYS A 115 -3.57 2.45 -1.09
C LYS A 115 -3.45 3.89 -0.63
N PHE A 116 -4.55 4.54 -0.28
CA PHE A 116 -4.53 5.89 0.29
C PHE A 116 -3.75 5.94 1.61
N GLY A 117 -3.96 4.97 2.51
CA GLY A 117 -3.18 4.87 3.75
C GLY A 117 -1.67 4.80 3.49
N VAL A 118 -1.24 3.98 2.53
CA VAL A 118 0.18 3.91 2.15
C VAL A 118 0.69 5.25 1.62
N ILE A 119 -0.09 5.95 0.78
CA ILE A 119 0.27 7.27 0.25
C ILE A 119 0.39 8.31 1.36
N PHE A 120 -0.56 8.36 2.30
CA PHE A 120 -0.54 9.31 3.41
C PHE A 120 0.58 9.04 4.42
N THR A 121 1.17 7.83 4.42
CA THR A 121 2.35 7.53 5.25
C THR A 121 3.68 7.83 4.54
N ASP A 122 3.66 8.20 3.26
CA ASP A 122 4.88 8.55 2.52
C ASP A 122 5.33 9.97 2.87
N ASN A 123 6.55 10.08 3.42
CA ASN A 123 7.12 11.37 3.82
C ASN A 123 7.20 12.38 2.67
N SER A 124 7.49 11.91 1.44
CA SER A 124 7.58 12.81 0.29
C SER A 124 6.21 13.36 -0.08
N PHE A 125 5.18 12.51 -0.05
CA PHE A 125 3.80 12.92 -0.27
C PHE A 125 3.33 13.92 0.79
N LEU A 126 3.50 13.61 2.08
CA LEU A 126 3.11 14.50 3.18
C LEU A 126 3.79 15.87 3.09
N TYR A 127 5.08 15.88 2.75
CA TYR A 127 5.83 17.11 2.53
C TYR A 127 5.25 17.94 1.37
N LEU A 128 4.94 17.33 0.23
CA LEU A 128 4.31 18.02 -0.90
C LEU A 128 2.89 18.53 -0.56
N THR A 129 2.11 17.74 0.18
CA THR A 129 0.79 18.15 0.67
C THR A 129 0.90 19.35 1.60
N TRP A 130 1.86 19.34 2.52
CA TRP A 130 2.13 20.47 3.41
C TRP A 130 2.54 21.72 2.65
N TYR A 131 3.44 21.57 1.66
CA TYR A 131 3.84 22.65 0.77
C TYR A 131 2.63 23.28 0.07
N MET A 132 1.75 22.45 -0.49
CA MET A 132 0.51 22.89 -1.13
C MET A 132 -0.43 23.60 -0.14
N ALA A 133 -0.60 23.07 1.07
CA ALA A 133 -1.43 23.68 2.10
C ALA A 133 -0.92 25.08 2.49
N MET A 134 0.39 25.25 2.64
CA MET A 134 1.01 26.55 2.90
C MET A 134 0.79 27.55 1.75
N SER A 135 0.79 27.09 0.49
CA SER A 135 0.46 27.94 -0.66
C SER A 135 -0.99 28.42 -0.62
N LEU A 136 -1.94 27.55 -0.26
CA LEU A 136 -3.36 27.92 -0.13
C LEU A 136 -3.57 28.90 1.03
N LEU A 137 -2.91 28.67 2.17
CA LEU A 137 -2.94 29.58 3.32
C LEU A 137 -2.26 30.92 3.03
N GLY A 138 -1.25 30.93 2.15
CA GLY A 138 -0.58 32.14 1.67
C GLY A 138 -1.54 33.16 1.06
N HIS A 139 -2.60 32.70 0.39
CA HIS A 139 -3.64 33.59 -0.15
C HIS A 139 -4.45 34.32 0.93
N TYR A 140 -4.53 33.77 2.14
CA TYR A 140 -5.19 34.42 3.28
C TYR A 140 -4.21 35.29 4.07
N ASN A 141 -2.96 34.86 4.22
CA ASN A 141 -1.91 35.63 4.89
C ASN A 141 -0.54 35.37 4.25
N ASN A 142 0.08 36.44 3.74
CA ASN A 142 1.38 36.39 3.06
C ASN A 142 2.52 35.79 3.90
N PHE A 143 2.40 35.76 5.23
CA PHE A 143 3.37 35.09 6.10
C PHE A 143 3.60 33.62 5.71
N PHE A 144 2.57 32.91 5.27
CA PHE A 144 2.70 31.49 4.92
C PHE A 144 3.54 31.25 3.66
N PHE A 145 3.66 32.23 2.76
CA PHE A 145 4.62 32.15 1.64
C PHE A 145 6.08 32.20 2.12
N ALA A 146 6.37 32.83 3.26
CA ALA A 146 7.72 32.83 3.83
C ALA A 146 8.15 31.43 4.29
N SER A 147 7.21 30.55 4.65
CA SER A 147 7.51 29.16 5.03
C SER A 147 8.15 28.36 3.88
N HIS A 148 7.85 28.71 2.62
CA HIS A 148 8.47 28.08 1.44
C HIS A 148 9.95 28.43 1.27
N LEU A 149 10.43 29.53 1.89
CA LEU A 149 11.86 29.88 1.84
C LEU A 149 12.73 28.91 2.66
N LEU A 150 12.20 28.43 3.79
CA LEU A 150 12.88 27.41 4.61
C LEU A 150 13.10 26.13 3.78
N ASP A 151 12.13 25.82 2.93
CA ASP A 151 12.17 24.65 2.08
C ASP A 151 13.25 24.74 0.98
N ILE A 152 13.34 25.90 0.32
CA ILE A 152 14.40 26.17 -0.66
C ILE A 152 15.79 26.04 -0.03
N ALA A 153 15.96 26.50 1.22
CA ALA A 153 17.21 26.35 1.96
C ALA A 153 17.57 24.87 2.21
N MET A 154 16.59 24.02 2.50
CA MET A 154 16.77 22.57 2.68
C MET A 154 17.00 21.79 1.38
N GLY A 155 16.76 22.42 0.23
CA GLY A 155 17.12 21.93 -1.10
C GLY A 155 18.64 21.80 -1.31
N VAL A 156 19.44 22.57 -0.57
CA VAL A 156 20.91 22.55 -0.68
C VAL A 156 21.48 21.32 0.02
N LYS A 157 22.23 20.51 -0.73
CA LYS A 157 22.82 19.24 -0.24
C LYS A 157 23.64 19.43 1.04
N THR A 158 24.43 20.50 1.12
CA THR A 158 25.26 20.81 2.29
C THR A 158 24.42 21.11 3.54
N LEU A 159 23.36 21.93 3.42
CA LEU A 159 22.47 22.23 4.56
C LEU A 159 21.72 20.97 5.02
N ARG A 160 21.32 20.11 4.09
CA ARG A 160 20.70 18.81 4.42
C ARG A 160 21.64 17.92 5.23
N THR A 161 22.93 17.89 4.89
CA THR A 161 23.94 17.14 5.65
C THR A 161 24.09 17.70 7.08
N ILE A 162 24.12 19.02 7.23
CA ILE A 162 24.21 19.68 8.54
C ILE A 162 22.96 19.39 9.38
N LEU A 163 21.76 19.50 8.81
CA LEU A 163 20.55 19.17 9.57
C LEU A 163 20.51 17.68 9.95
N SER A 164 20.95 16.80 9.05
CA SER A 164 21.01 15.36 9.32
C SER A 164 21.97 15.00 10.46
N SER A 165 23.05 15.77 10.66
CA SER A 165 23.96 15.53 11.80
C SER A 165 23.32 15.93 13.12
N VAL A 166 22.57 17.04 13.13
CA VAL A 166 21.80 17.47 14.31
C VAL A 166 20.70 16.48 14.66
N THR A 167 19.92 16.01 13.68
CA THR A 167 18.84 15.03 13.93
C THR A 167 19.37 13.67 14.35
N HIS A 168 20.55 13.27 13.89
CA HIS A 168 21.22 12.05 14.32
C HIS A 168 21.64 12.13 15.80
N ASN A 169 22.27 13.24 16.20
CA ASN A 169 22.75 13.42 17.57
C ASN A 169 21.60 13.72 18.56
N GLY A 170 20.50 14.32 18.10
CA GLY A 170 19.32 14.57 18.92
C GLY A 170 18.59 13.30 19.39
N LYS A 171 18.93 12.11 18.89
CA LYS A 171 18.42 10.84 19.43
C LYS A 171 19.15 10.37 20.70
N GLN A 172 20.31 10.96 21.01
CA GLN A 172 21.13 10.62 22.18
C GLN A 172 20.93 11.60 23.34
N VAL A 173 20.27 12.74 23.09
CA VAL A 173 19.91 13.76 24.08
C VAL A 173 18.51 13.48 24.58
#